data_AF-A0A3Q8T9N5-F1
#
_entry.id   AF-A0A3Q8T9N5-F1
#
_cell.length_a   1.000
_cell.length_b   1.000
_cell.length_c   1.000
_cell.angle_alpha   90.00
_cell.angle_beta   90.00
_cell.angle_gamma   90.00
#
_symmetry.space_group_name_H-M   'P 1'
#
loop_
_entity.id
_entity.type
_entity.pdbx_description
1 polymer ?
#
loop_
_entity_poly.entity_id
_entity_poly.type
_entity_poly.pdbx_seq_one_letter_code
_entity_poly.pdbx_strand_id
1 'polypeptide(L)'
;MICMNLPDYILTDKEVICFFPDFVRSQTVLSKLNSFIDHQNRYGFSDWAVFEKSSGQFIARAGPMYLTKPSCEIKIGYVINKDYCGKGYATELLEA
;
A
#
# COMPACT_ATOMS: atom_id res chain seq x y z
N MET A 1 10.58 10.68 11.51
CA MET A 1 9.23 11.21 11.74
C MET A 1 8.26 10.07 11.48
N ILE A 2 7.63 9.54 12.53
CA ILE A 2 6.74 8.37 12.43
C ILE A 2 5.38 8.89 11.95
N CYS A 3 4.97 8.54 10.73
CA CYS A 3 3.69 8.93 10.14
C CYS A 3 2.52 8.25 10.86
N MET A 4 2.15 8.72 12.05
CA MET A 4 1.02 8.18 12.82
C MET A 4 -0.37 8.58 12.25
N ASN A 5 -0.44 9.46 11.25
CA ASN A 5 -1.70 9.98 10.68
C ASN A 5 -1.78 9.82 9.15
N LEU A 6 -1.41 8.66 8.61
CA LEU A 6 -1.66 8.38 7.19
C LEU A 6 -3.17 8.10 6.99
N PRO A 7 -3.87 8.84 6.12
CA PRO A 7 -5.27 8.61 5.82
C PRO A 7 -5.40 7.39 4.90
N ASP A 8 -5.21 6.18 5.43
CA ASP A 8 -5.23 4.95 4.64
C ASP A 8 -6.67 4.44 4.40
N TYR A 9 -7.51 5.31 3.86
CA TYR A 9 -8.93 5.02 3.60
C TYR A 9 -9.13 4.01 2.46
N ILE A 10 -8.12 3.83 1.59
CA ILE A 10 -8.12 2.85 0.49
C ILE A 10 -8.31 1.43 1.04
N LEU A 11 -7.69 1.13 2.20
CA LEU A 11 -7.85 -0.15 2.88
C LEU A 11 -9.19 -0.33 3.60
N THR A 12 -10.10 0.66 3.52
CA THR A 12 -11.48 0.53 4.01
C THR A 12 -12.53 0.51 2.91
N ASP A 13 -12.14 0.81 1.66
CA ASP A 13 -13.05 0.79 0.51
C ASP A 13 -13.36 -0.66 0.12
N LYS A 14 -14.63 -1.06 0.26
CA LYS A 14 -15.11 -2.42 -0.03
C LYS A 14 -14.88 -2.85 -1.48
N GLU A 15 -14.97 -1.93 -2.43
CA GLU A 15 -14.74 -2.22 -3.85
C GLU A 15 -13.25 -2.49 -4.12
N VAL A 16 -12.36 -1.88 -3.35
CA VAL A 16 -10.91 -2.05 -3.50
C VAL A 16 -10.41 -3.27 -2.72
N ILE A 17 -10.84 -3.45 -1.47
CA ILE A 17 -10.36 -4.55 -0.62
C ILE A 17 -10.94 -5.91 -1.03
N CYS A 18 -11.97 -5.97 -1.90
CA CYS A 18 -12.52 -7.25 -2.38
C CYS A 18 -11.48 -8.10 -3.13
N PHE A 19 -10.44 -7.47 -3.68
CA PHE A 19 -9.30 -8.14 -4.31
C PHE A 19 -8.26 -8.68 -3.30
N PHE A 20 -8.42 -8.39 -2.01
CA PHE A 20 -7.55 -8.81 -0.92
C PHE A 20 -8.31 -9.62 0.15
N PRO A 21 -8.75 -10.86 -0.16
CA PRO A 21 -9.62 -11.64 0.72
C PRO A 21 -9.02 -11.91 2.11
N ASP A 22 -7.69 -12.03 2.22
CA ASP A 22 -7.00 -12.24 3.50
C ASP A 22 -7.02 -11.00 4.40
N PHE A 23 -7.05 -9.81 3.79
CA PHE A 23 -7.17 -8.54 4.51
C PHE A 23 -8.55 -8.43 5.16
N VAL A 24 -9.62 -8.72 4.39
CA VAL A 24 -11.03 -8.69 4.84
C VAL A 24 -11.29 -9.64 6.01
N ARG A 25 -10.57 -10.76 6.08
CA ARG A 25 -10.84 -11.84 7.04
C ARG A 25 -10.17 -11.67 8.41
N SER A 26 -9.13 -10.85 8.54
CA SER A 26 -8.27 -10.95 9.73
C SER A 26 -7.47 -9.71 10.13
N GLN A 27 -7.43 -8.66 9.31
CA GLN A 27 -6.54 -7.52 9.55
C GLN A 27 -7.32 -6.21 9.72
N THR A 28 -6.86 -5.39 10.67
CA THR A 28 -7.29 -4.00 10.79
C THR A 28 -6.39 -3.11 9.93
N VAL A 29 -6.90 -1.95 9.50
CA VAL A 29 -6.11 -0.93 8.80
C VAL A 29 -4.87 -0.56 9.61
N LEU A 30 -5.01 -0.37 10.93
CA LEU A 30 -3.90 -0.02 11.82
C LEU A 30 -2.83 -1.12 11.89
N SER A 31 -3.23 -2.39 12.05
CA SER A 31 -2.27 -3.50 12.04
C SER A 31 -1.53 -3.59 10.71
N LYS A 32 -2.20 -3.30 9.60
CA LYS A 32 -1.60 -3.32 8.28
C LYS A 32 -0.61 -2.17 8.10
N LEU A 33 -1.01 -0.96 8.51
CA LEU A 33 -0.14 0.22 8.48
C LEU A 33 1.12 0.01 9.31
N ASN A 34 0.99 -0.54 10.51
CA ASN A 34 2.14 -0.88 11.35
C ASN A 34 3.05 -1.91 10.66
N SER A 35 2.49 -2.92 9.99
CA SER A 35 3.30 -3.89 9.24
C SER A 35 4.14 -3.23 8.13
N PHE A 36 3.62 -2.19 7.47
CA PHE A 36 4.37 -1.45 6.46
C PHE A 36 5.48 -0.60 7.08
N ILE A 37 5.22 0.05 8.22
CA ILE A 37 6.20 0.86 8.95
C ILE A 37 7.34 -0.03 9.47
N ASP A 38 7.00 -1.17 10.06
CA ASP A 38 7.97 -2.13 10.57
C ASP A 38 8.84 -2.70 9.45
N HIS A 39 8.23 -3.01 8.30
CA HIS A 39 8.95 -3.47 7.13
C HIS A 39 9.94 -2.42 6.60
N GLN A 40 9.51 -1.15 6.52
CA GLN A 40 10.38 -0.03 6.16
C GLN A 40 11.57 0.09 7.13
N ASN A 41 11.30 0.09 8.43
CA ASN A 41 12.33 0.24 9.45
C ASN A 41 13.36 -0.90 9.41
N ARG A 42 12.91 -2.11 9.06
CA ARG A 42 13.75 -3.30 9.07
C ARG A 42 14.57 -3.48 7.79
N TYR A 43 13.99 -3.17 6.63
CA TYR A 43 14.56 -3.54 5.33
C TYR A 43 14.86 -2.34 4.43
N GLY A 44 14.44 -1.13 4.82
CA GLY A 44 14.66 0.09 4.03
C GLY A 44 13.65 0.29 2.90
N PHE A 45 12.72 -0.64 2.71
CA PHE A 45 11.65 -0.55 1.72
C PHE A 45 10.32 -1.08 2.25
N SER A 46 9.20 -0.74 1.59
CA SER A 46 7.85 -1.18 1.99
C SER A 46 6.82 -0.92 0.89
N ASP A 47 5.56 -1.26 1.18
CA ASP A 47 4.39 -0.79 0.45
C ASP A 47 4.07 0.66 0.90
N TRP A 48 4.64 1.63 0.21
CA TRP A 48 4.64 3.05 0.60
C TRP A 48 3.34 3.77 0.22
N ALA A 49 3.06 4.86 0.93
CA ALA A 49 1.99 5.78 0.55
C ALA A 49 2.42 6.61 -0.67
N VAL A 50 1.52 6.72 -1.65
CA VAL A 50 1.73 7.47 -2.89
C VAL A 50 0.84 8.71 -2.88
N PHE A 51 1.45 9.84 -3.16
CA PHE A 51 0.78 11.13 -3.23
C PHE A 51 0.87 11.71 -4.64
N GLU A 52 -0.25 12.19 -5.18
CA GLU A 52 -0.27 12.92 -6.43
C GLU A 52 0.47 14.25 -6.24
N LYS A 53 1.47 14.53 -7.07
CA LYS A 53 2.34 15.71 -6.91
C LYS A 53 1.60 17.04 -7.04
N SER A 54 0.60 17.12 -7.93
CA SER A 54 -0.15 18.35 -8.22
C SER A 54 -1.10 18.75 -7.10
N SER A 55 -1.79 17.77 -6.51
CA SER A 55 -2.82 18.00 -5.49
C SER A 55 -2.33 17.74 -4.06
N GLY A 56 -1.22 17.01 -3.90
CA GLY A 56 -0.76 16.49 -2.62
C GLY A 56 -1.68 15.42 -2.03
N GLN A 57 -2.65 14.90 -2.80
CA GLN A 57 -3.62 13.94 -2.30
C GLN A 57 -3.02 12.54 -2.24
N PHE A 58 -3.37 11.79 -1.19
CA PHE A 58 -3.06 10.37 -1.09
C PHE A 58 -3.93 9.60 -2.09
N ILE A 59 -3.29 8.90 -3.02
CA ILE A 59 -3.99 8.24 -4.15
C ILE A 59 -3.77 6.74 -4.22
N ALA A 60 -2.71 6.21 -3.61
CA ALA A 60 -2.37 4.80 -3.74
C ALA A 60 -1.42 4.35 -2.63
N ARG A 61 -1.24 3.04 -2.52
CA ARG A 61 -0.02 2.46 -1.98
C ARG A 61 0.68 1.62 -3.03
N ALA A 62 2.00 1.62 -3.03
CA ALA A 62 2.78 0.77 -3.91
C ALA A 62 4.17 0.52 -3.35
N GLY A 63 4.72 -0.64 -3.66
CA GLY A 63 6.12 -0.94 -3.42
C GLY A 63 6.40 -2.43 -3.17
N PRO A 64 7.69 -2.75 -2.94
CA PRO A 64 8.10 -4.10 -2.65
C PRO A 64 7.80 -4.48 -1.19
N MET A 65 7.48 -5.76 -0.97
CA MET A 65 7.29 -6.35 0.35
C MET A 65 7.78 -7.79 0.33
N TYR A 66 8.44 -8.24 1.40
CA TYR A 66 8.71 -9.67 1.56
C TYR A 66 7.40 -10.44 1.74
N LEU A 67 7.27 -11.55 1.01
CA LEU A 67 6.32 -12.60 1.34
C LEU A 67 6.78 -13.29 2.64
N THR A 68 5.84 -13.75 3.44
CA THR A 68 6.09 -14.27 4.79
C THR A 68 7.24 -15.27 4.84
N LYS A 69 8.04 -15.24 5.92
CA LYS A 69 9.11 -16.22 6.16
C LYS A 69 8.57 -17.65 6.06
N PRO A 70 9.33 -18.61 5.49
CA PRO A 70 10.77 -18.57 5.21
C PRO A 70 11.17 -18.12 3.80
N SER A 71 10.24 -17.73 2.91
CA SER A 71 10.65 -17.30 1.56
C SER A 71 11.27 -15.89 1.63
N CYS A 72 12.42 -15.71 0.99
CA CYS A 72 13.02 -14.39 0.75
C CYS A 72 12.44 -13.76 -0.54
N GLU A 73 11.25 -14.18 -0.93
CA GLU A 73 10.57 -13.70 -2.12
C GLU A 73 10.01 -12.31 -1.87
N ILE A 74 10.23 -11.43 -2.84
CA ILE A 74 9.70 -10.07 -2.82
C ILE A 74 8.50 -10.05 -3.75
N LYS A 75 7.34 -9.63 -3.24
CA LYS A 75 6.25 -9.18 -4.08
C LYS A 75 6.42 -7.70 -4.38
N ILE A 76 6.09 -7.29 -5.60
CA ILE A 76 5.87 -5.89 -5.95
C ILE A 76 4.37 -5.77 -6.18
N GLY A 77 3.74 -4.81 -5.52
CA GLY A 77 2.29 -4.62 -5.62
C GLY A 77 1.91 -3.16 -5.51
N TYR A 78 0.66 -2.90 -5.88
CA TYR A 78 0.02 -1.60 -5.74
C TYR A 78 -1.45 -1.76 -5.38
N VAL A 79 -2.02 -0.71 -4.79
CA VAL A 79 -3.45 -0.52 -4.62
C VAL A 79 -3.75 0.96 -4.86
N ILE A 80 -4.64 1.26 -5.81
CA ILE A 80 -4.96 2.63 -6.22
C ILE A 80 -6.41 2.92 -5.81
N ASN A 81 -6.65 4.13 -5.29
CA ASN A 81 -7.99 4.63 -5.05
C ASN A 81 -8.76 4.61 -6.38
N LYS A 82 -9.96 4.03 -6.38
CA LYS A 82 -10.82 3.89 -7.57
C LYS A 82 -11.05 5.20 -8.34
N ASP A 83 -11.09 6.35 -7.66
CA ASP A 83 -11.27 7.67 -8.28
C ASP A 83 -10.06 8.12 -9.14
N TYR A 84 -8.94 7.39 -9.03
CA TYR A 84 -7.69 7.64 -9.74
C TYR A 84 -7.33 6.51 -10.72
N CYS A 85 -8.18 5.48 -10.83
CA CYS A 85 -8.02 4.45 -11.85
C CYS A 85 -8.21 5.03 -13.27
N GLY A 86 -7.57 4.39 -14.27
CA GLY A 86 -7.67 4.81 -15.67
C GLY A 86 -6.80 6.02 -16.07
N LYS A 87 -6.03 6.58 -15.13
CA LYS A 87 -5.13 7.74 -15.36
C LYS A 87 -3.66 7.37 -15.65
N GLY A 88 -3.32 6.08 -15.67
CA GLY A 88 -1.96 5.60 -15.93
C GLY A 88 -1.04 5.46 -14.70
N TYR A 89 -1.48 5.82 -13.49
CA TYR A 89 -0.62 5.76 -12.30
C TYR A 89 -0.09 4.37 -11.96
N ALA A 90 -0.84 3.29 -12.25
CA ALA A 90 -0.35 1.93 -12.02
C ALA A 90 0.92 1.64 -12.85
N THR A 91 0.92 2.08 -14.11
CA THR A 91 2.06 1.94 -15.02
C THR A 91 3.24 2.74 -14.50
N GLU A 92 3.03 4.02 -14.17
CA GLU A 92 4.09 4.88 -13.62
C GLU A 92 4.73 4.29 -12.36
N LEU A 93 3.92 3.74 -11.45
CA LEU A 93 4.40 3.16 -10.19
C LEU A 93 5.20 1.87 -10.36
N LEU A 94 4.98 1.12 -11.45
CA LEU A 94 5.65 -0.17 -11.70
C LEU A 94 6.82 -0.08 -12.69
N GLU A 95 6.97 1.04 -13.39
CA GLU A 95 8.13 1.33 -14.25
C GLU A 95 9.28 2.01 -13.48
N ALA A 96 9.00 2.56 -12.29
CA ALA A 96 9.90 3.39 -11.50
C ALA A 96 11.04 2.65 -10.79
#